data_AF-A0A504YUB5-F1
#
_entry.id   AF-A0A504YUB5-F1
#
_cell.length_a   1.000
_cell.length_b   1.000
_cell.length_c   1.000
_cell.angle_alpha   90.00
_cell.angle_beta   90.00
_cell.angle_gamma   90.00
#
_symmetry.space_group_name_H-M   'P 1'
#
loop_
_entity.id
_entity.type
_entity.pdbx_description
1 polymer ?
#
loop_
_entity_poly.entity_id
_entity_poly.type
_entity_poly.pdbx_seq_one_letter_code
_entity_poly.pdbx_strand_id
1 'polypeptide(L)'
;MSGVTVAKNVARVGIVAGAAYYSLQEGVWSTSDESVNPMKKVKQQLIPSAFNFFEERTVRTGWTRYEIDQPESVSDHMYRMALMTTVIPVQERESISVDRLLKMTVVHDLAECIVGDITPHCNVSREEKLRRETEAMDRLCQLIPKENAEEILLLWQEYNTQSTPEAVLCKDFDKFEMLVQAFEYEKEMCKPNKLSEFFESTLGE
;
A
#
# COMPACT_ATOMS: atom_id res chain seq x y z
N MET A 1 -29.42 -9.39 5.94
CA MET A 1 -28.49 -8.78 6.89
C MET A 1 -27.48 -9.84 7.30
N SER A 2 -26.37 -9.94 6.59
CA SER A 2 -25.28 -10.86 6.90
C SER A 2 -24.08 -10.55 6.00
N GLY A 3 -22.92 -10.26 6.61
CA GLY A 3 -21.63 -10.42 5.94
C GLY A 3 -20.89 -9.14 5.52
N VAL A 4 -20.89 -8.09 6.33
CA VAL A 4 -19.86 -7.04 6.22
C VAL A 4 -18.65 -7.51 7.01
N THR A 5 -17.83 -8.36 6.40
CA THR A 5 -16.55 -8.80 6.96
C THR A 5 -15.53 -8.80 5.84
N VAL A 6 -15.10 -7.62 5.36
CA VAL A 6 -13.97 -7.54 4.44
C VAL A 6 -13.13 -6.30 4.73
N ALA A 7 -11.89 -6.60 5.12
CA ALA A 7 -10.64 -5.87 5.03
C ALA A 7 -10.55 -4.51 5.78
N LYS A 8 -9.71 -4.52 6.83
CA LYS A 8 -9.57 -3.50 7.88
C LYS A 8 -8.15 -2.88 7.92
N ASN A 9 -7.31 -3.11 6.91
CA ASN A 9 -5.86 -2.90 7.03
C ASN A 9 -5.31 -1.52 6.72
N VAL A 10 -5.58 -0.94 5.56
CA VAL A 10 -5.07 0.39 5.21
C VAL A 10 -5.92 1.51 5.83
N ALA A 11 -7.07 1.18 6.43
CA ALA A 11 -7.66 2.05 7.44
C ALA A 11 -6.64 2.41 8.55
N ARG A 12 -5.67 1.53 8.88
CA ARG A 12 -4.56 1.85 9.79
C ARG A 12 -3.61 2.92 9.23
N VAL A 13 -3.29 2.87 7.93
CA VAL A 13 -2.41 3.86 7.27
C VAL A 13 -3.10 5.21 7.13
N GLY A 14 -4.36 5.23 6.68
CA GLY A 14 -5.16 6.46 6.58
C GLY A 14 -5.38 7.13 7.95
N ILE A 15 -5.57 6.34 9.00
CA ILE A 15 -5.74 6.88 10.35
C ILE A 15 -4.41 7.32 10.96
N VAL A 16 -3.30 6.63 10.74
CA VAL A 16 -1.97 7.12 11.17
C VAL A 16 -1.57 8.37 10.40
N ALA A 17 -1.87 8.46 9.10
CA ALA A 17 -1.65 9.66 8.30
C ALA A 17 -2.53 10.83 8.79
N GLY A 18 -3.82 10.59 9.06
CA GLY A 18 -4.71 11.57 9.68
C GLY A 18 -4.28 11.96 11.10
N ALA A 19 -3.77 11.01 11.89
CA ALA A 19 -3.18 11.25 13.20
C ALA A 19 -1.94 12.12 13.11
N ALA A 20 -1.05 11.83 12.17
CA ALA A 20 0.15 12.61 11.91
C ALA A 20 -0.23 14.04 11.48
N TYR A 21 -1.15 14.18 10.53
CA TYR A 21 -1.64 15.48 10.08
C TYR A 21 -2.25 16.30 11.22
N TYR A 22 -3.20 15.72 11.98
CA TYR A 22 -3.82 16.39 13.13
C TYR A 22 -2.79 16.72 14.21
N SER A 23 -1.83 15.82 14.45
CA SER A 23 -0.74 16.05 15.41
C SER A 23 0.19 17.20 15.00
N LEU A 24 0.44 17.37 13.69
CA LEU A 24 1.21 18.47 13.14
C LEU A 24 0.44 19.80 13.21
N GLN A 25 -0.85 19.81 12.83
CA GLN A 25 -1.68 21.03 12.84
C GLN A 25 -1.95 21.54 14.26
N GLU A 26 -2.20 20.62 15.20
CA GLU A 26 -2.58 20.95 16.58
C GLU A 26 -1.37 21.02 17.54
N GLY A 27 -0.15 20.85 17.01
CA GLY A 27 1.10 20.94 17.80
C GLY A 27 1.27 19.84 18.85
N VAL A 28 0.61 18.68 18.67
CA VAL A 28 0.58 17.57 19.64
C VAL A 28 1.58 16.45 19.35
N TRP A 29 2.45 16.62 18.35
CA TRP A 29 3.36 15.59 17.85
C TRP A 29 4.62 15.38 18.71
N SER A 30 5.00 16.36 19.54
CA SER A 30 6.25 16.30 20.28
C SER A 30 6.08 15.55 21.60
N THR A 31 6.69 14.36 21.71
CA THR A 31 6.83 13.65 22.99
C THR A 31 7.91 14.26 23.89
N SER A 32 8.69 15.21 23.38
CA SER A 32 9.74 15.93 24.12
C SER A 32 9.27 17.28 24.68
N ASP A 33 8.08 17.74 24.32
CA ASP A 33 7.47 18.95 24.87
C ASP A 33 6.50 18.59 26.01
N GLU A 34 6.97 18.71 27.26
CA GLU A 34 6.18 18.40 28.46
C GLU A 34 5.01 19.38 28.70
N SER A 35 4.98 20.53 28.00
CA SER A 35 3.94 21.55 28.15
C SER A 35 2.65 21.19 27.41
N VAL A 36 2.76 20.38 26.38
CA VAL A 36 1.65 19.75 25.68
C VAL A 36 1.41 18.42 26.41
N ASN A 37 0.18 18.08 26.83
CA ASN A 37 -0.12 16.75 27.40
C ASN A 37 -0.52 15.81 26.25
N PRO A 38 0.43 15.28 25.46
CA PRO A 38 0.16 14.78 24.12
C PRO A 38 -0.53 13.41 24.23
N MET A 39 -0.18 12.67 25.29
CA MET A 39 -0.67 11.35 25.60
C MET A 39 -2.17 11.32 25.92
N LYS A 40 -2.72 12.36 26.56
CA LYS A 40 -4.16 12.42 26.90
C LYS A 40 -5.02 12.73 25.67
N LYS A 41 -4.61 13.68 24.82
CA LYS A 41 -5.31 14.00 23.56
C LYS A 41 -5.25 12.83 22.56
N VAL A 42 -4.07 12.25 22.35
CA VAL A 42 -3.89 11.10 21.44
C VAL A 42 -4.73 9.90 21.88
N LYS A 43 -4.75 9.57 23.18
CA LYS A 43 -5.53 8.45 23.73
C LYS A 43 -7.05 8.67 23.76
N GLN A 44 -7.53 9.91 23.79
CA GLN A 44 -8.97 10.22 23.92
C GLN A 44 -9.67 10.52 22.60
N GLN A 45 -8.98 11.06 21.60
CA GLN A 45 -9.59 11.48 20.33
C GLN A 45 -9.16 10.63 19.14
N LEU A 46 -7.85 10.38 19.03
CA LEU A 46 -7.26 9.72 17.87
C LEU A 46 -7.29 8.20 17.98
N ILE A 47 -6.83 7.66 19.11
CA ILE A 47 -6.78 6.22 19.37
C ILE A 47 -8.17 5.57 19.32
N PRO A 48 -9.24 6.04 19.98
CA PRO A 48 -10.53 5.34 19.92
C PRO A 48 -11.15 5.29 18.51
N SER A 49 -10.94 6.33 17.70
CA SER A 49 -11.37 6.40 16.30
C SER A 49 -10.51 5.50 15.40
N ALA A 50 -9.20 5.40 15.70
CA ALA A 50 -8.25 4.50 15.05
C ALA A 50 -8.43 3.03 15.42
N PHE A 51 -8.79 2.76 16.68
CA PHE A 51 -8.81 1.43 17.28
C PHE A 51 -9.99 0.57 16.82
N ASN A 52 -11.04 1.18 16.26
CA ASN A 52 -12.14 0.46 15.62
C ASN A 52 -11.74 -0.28 14.32
N PHE A 53 -10.50 -0.09 13.83
CA PHE A 53 -9.98 -0.69 12.60
C PHE A 53 -8.84 -1.70 12.82
N PHE A 54 -8.51 -2.03 14.07
CA PHE A 54 -7.50 -3.05 14.33
C PHE A 54 -8.15 -4.43 14.24
N GLU A 55 -7.68 -5.30 13.34
CA GLU A 55 -7.37 -6.68 13.75
C GLU A 55 -6.68 -7.54 12.69
N GLU A 56 -6.95 -7.40 11.39
CA GLU A 56 -6.41 -8.37 10.41
C GLU A 56 -5.25 -7.80 9.59
N ARG A 57 -4.48 -8.60 8.85
CA ARG A 57 -3.33 -8.24 7.96
C ARG A 57 -3.74 -8.58 6.51
N THR A 58 -3.59 -7.67 5.53
CA THR A 58 -3.95 -7.99 4.14
C THR A 58 -2.76 -8.69 3.54
N VAL A 59 -2.85 -10.02 3.53
CA VAL A 59 -1.84 -10.90 2.93
C VAL A 59 -1.90 -10.78 1.42
N ARG A 60 -0.75 -10.82 0.76
CA ARG A 60 -0.66 -10.95 -0.70
C ARG A 60 -1.20 -12.31 -1.13
N THR A 61 -2.39 -12.31 -1.72
CA THR A 61 -3.21 -13.46 -2.08
C THR A 61 -2.45 -14.43 -2.99
N GLY A 62 -1.57 -13.94 -3.86
CA GLY A 62 -0.74 -14.78 -4.75
C GLY A 62 0.02 -15.87 -4.00
N TRP A 63 0.63 -15.53 -2.86
CA TRP A 63 1.43 -16.44 -2.04
C TRP A 63 0.61 -17.49 -1.28
N THR A 64 -0.65 -17.20 -0.99
CA THR A 64 -1.52 -18.10 -0.20
C THR A 64 -1.79 -19.44 -0.90
N ARG A 65 -1.56 -19.51 -2.21
CA ARG A 65 -1.69 -20.73 -3.04
C ARG A 65 -0.53 -21.72 -2.90
N TYR A 66 0.53 -21.34 -2.19
CA TYR A 66 1.82 -22.06 -2.22
C TYR A 66 2.27 -22.64 -0.87
N GLU A 67 1.38 -22.72 0.13
CA GLU A 67 1.72 -23.22 1.48
C GLU A 67 2.90 -22.48 2.12
N ILE A 68 3.10 -21.20 1.75
CA ILE A 68 4.09 -20.33 2.35
C ILE A 68 3.69 -20.07 3.80
N ASP A 69 4.61 -20.28 4.74
CA ASP A 69 4.39 -19.93 6.14
C ASP A 69 4.48 -18.41 6.29
N GLN A 70 3.45 -17.79 6.88
CA GLN A 70 3.34 -16.35 7.07
C GLN A 70 3.70 -15.48 5.83
N PRO A 71 2.95 -15.61 4.72
CA PRO A 71 3.17 -14.80 3.53
C PRO A 71 3.18 -13.30 3.84
N GLU A 72 3.92 -12.54 3.04
CA GLU A 72 4.01 -11.10 3.17
C GLU A 72 2.63 -10.41 3.04
N SER A 73 2.53 -9.23 3.63
CA SER A 73 1.38 -8.35 3.45
C SER A 73 1.59 -7.36 2.32
N VAL A 74 0.49 -6.80 1.82
CA VAL A 74 0.51 -5.68 0.86
C VAL A 74 1.35 -4.51 1.38
N SER A 75 1.36 -4.25 2.70
CA SER A 75 2.22 -3.23 3.30
C SER A 75 3.71 -3.59 3.32
N ASP A 76 4.07 -4.88 3.43
CA ASP A 76 5.47 -5.32 3.38
C ASP A 76 6.02 -5.10 1.96
N HIS A 77 5.24 -5.49 0.94
CA HIS A 77 5.48 -5.25 -0.48
C HIS A 77 5.69 -3.75 -0.76
N MET A 78 4.73 -2.89 -0.39
CA MET A 78 4.84 -1.44 -0.60
C MET A 78 6.05 -0.83 0.14
N TYR A 79 6.39 -1.33 1.34
CA TYR A 79 7.57 -0.85 2.08
C TYR A 79 8.87 -1.16 1.33
N ARG A 80 9.02 -2.38 0.80
CA ARG A 80 10.21 -2.76 0.01
C ARG A 80 10.31 -1.92 -1.25
N MET A 81 9.20 -1.68 -1.95
CA MET A 81 9.17 -0.78 -3.10
C MET A 81 9.58 0.65 -2.73
N ALA A 82 9.06 1.19 -1.62
CA ALA A 82 9.44 2.50 -1.13
C ALA A 82 10.95 2.59 -0.86
N LEU A 83 11.54 1.54 -0.26
CA LEU A 83 12.98 1.44 -0.05
C LEU A 83 13.76 1.42 -1.37
N MET A 84 13.27 0.74 -2.41
CA MET A 84 13.90 0.72 -3.74
C MET A 84 14.02 2.13 -4.34
N THR A 85 13.07 3.03 -4.07
CA THR A 85 13.14 4.42 -4.57
C THR A 85 14.32 5.21 -3.98
N THR A 86 14.78 4.84 -2.78
CA THR A 86 15.86 5.55 -2.06
C THR A 86 17.24 5.31 -2.67
N VAL A 87 17.40 4.23 -3.44
CA VAL A 87 18.66 3.81 -4.06
C VAL A 87 18.73 4.13 -5.56
N ILE A 88 17.76 4.88 -6.10
CA ILE A 88 17.80 5.33 -7.49
C ILE A 88 19.07 6.17 -7.72
N PRO A 89 19.91 5.82 -8.72
CA PRO A 89 21.13 6.54 -9.04
C PRO A 89 20.88 8.03 -9.27
N VAL A 90 21.79 8.88 -8.81
CA VAL A 90 21.62 10.34 -8.88
C VAL A 90 21.40 10.83 -10.32
N GLN A 91 22.04 10.18 -11.29
CA GLN A 91 21.96 10.51 -12.71
C GLN A 91 20.55 10.29 -13.29
N GLU A 92 19.80 9.32 -12.76
CA GLU A 92 18.43 9.01 -13.19
C GLU A 92 17.40 9.96 -12.57
N ARG A 93 17.80 10.79 -11.59
CA ARG A 93 16.88 11.71 -10.88
C ARG A 93 16.55 12.99 -11.68
N GLU A 94 17.20 13.19 -12.83
CA GLU A 94 16.91 14.32 -13.72
C GLU A 94 15.64 14.09 -14.55
N SER A 95 15.29 12.83 -14.81
CA SER A 95 14.13 12.42 -15.61
C SER A 95 12.94 11.93 -14.76
N ILE A 96 13.15 11.71 -13.46
CA ILE A 96 12.17 11.12 -12.54
C ILE A 96 12.16 11.87 -11.21
N SER A 97 10.97 12.28 -10.76
CA SER A 97 10.76 12.81 -9.42
C SER A 97 10.72 11.68 -8.38
N VAL A 98 11.81 11.53 -7.61
CA VAL A 98 11.91 10.53 -6.53
C VAL A 98 10.85 10.74 -5.45
N ASP A 99 10.50 11.99 -5.12
CA ASP A 99 9.42 12.29 -4.16
C ASP A 99 8.07 11.74 -4.66
N ARG A 100 7.75 12.01 -5.92
CA ARG A 100 6.50 11.54 -6.53
C ARG A 100 6.46 10.02 -6.62
N LEU A 101 7.56 9.40 -7.06
CA LEU A 101 7.69 7.95 -7.14
C LEU A 101 7.52 7.30 -5.76
N LEU A 102 8.22 7.81 -4.73
CA LEU A 102 8.10 7.31 -3.36
C LEU A 102 6.65 7.39 -2.88
N LYS A 103 5.99 8.54 -3.04
CA LYS A 103 4.58 8.69 -2.68
C LYS A 103 3.69 7.72 -3.45
N MET A 104 3.96 7.50 -4.74
CA MET A 104 3.22 6.55 -5.56
C MET A 104 3.36 5.10 -5.05
N THR A 105 4.58 4.66 -4.70
CA THR A 105 4.81 3.30 -4.19
C THR A 105 4.00 2.99 -2.94
N VAL A 106 3.79 3.97 -2.06
CA VAL A 106 3.04 3.78 -0.80
C VAL A 106 1.53 3.94 -0.94
N VAL A 107 1.02 4.35 -2.11
CA VAL A 107 -0.44 4.53 -2.35
C VAL A 107 -1.03 3.63 -3.43
N HIS A 108 -0.22 2.99 -4.27
CA HIS A 108 -0.73 2.27 -5.44
C HIS A 108 -1.70 1.12 -5.09
N ASP A 109 -1.38 0.34 -4.06
CA ASP A 109 -2.22 -0.76 -3.53
C ASP A 109 -3.05 -0.35 -2.29
N LEU A 110 -3.20 0.96 -2.04
CA LEU A 110 -3.93 1.48 -0.88
C LEU A 110 -5.38 0.95 -0.83
N ALA A 111 -6.01 0.77 -1.99
CA ALA A 111 -7.38 0.27 -2.13
C ALA A 111 -7.57 -1.19 -1.65
N GLU A 112 -6.53 -2.02 -1.71
CA GLU A 112 -6.55 -3.46 -1.38
C GLU A 112 -6.91 -3.73 0.09
N CYS A 113 -6.88 -2.70 0.92
CA CYS A 113 -7.36 -2.79 2.27
C CYS A 113 -8.84 -2.95 2.47
N ILE A 114 -9.64 -2.59 1.48
CA ILE A 114 -11.10 -2.66 1.52
C ILE A 114 -11.51 -3.76 0.56
N VAL A 115 -10.85 -3.86 -0.60
CA VAL A 115 -11.23 -4.81 -1.64
C VAL A 115 -10.53 -6.17 -1.52
N GLY A 116 -9.47 -6.26 -0.70
CA GLY A 116 -8.54 -7.39 -0.66
C GLY A 116 -7.54 -7.35 -1.81
N ASP A 117 -6.48 -8.16 -1.75
CA ASP A 117 -5.58 -8.35 -2.89
C ASP A 117 -6.27 -9.24 -3.94
N ILE A 118 -6.75 -8.62 -5.02
CA ILE A 118 -7.46 -9.27 -6.13
C ILE A 118 -6.46 -9.69 -7.19
N THR A 119 -6.22 -11.00 -7.27
CA THR A 119 -5.30 -11.62 -8.24
C THR A 119 -6.00 -12.07 -9.52
N PRO A 120 -5.26 -12.40 -10.60
CA PRO A 120 -5.85 -13.00 -11.81
C PRO A 120 -6.67 -14.27 -11.55
N HIS A 121 -6.38 -15.01 -10.47
CA HIS A 121 -7.11 -16.23 -10.09
C HIS A 121 -8.46 -15.97 -9.42
N CYS A 122 -8.77 -14.72 -9.06
CA CYS A 122 -10.04 -14.35 -8.42
C CYS A 122 -11.21 -14.24 -9.42
N ASN A 123 -10.98 -14.37 -10.73
CA ASN A 123 -11.98 -14.24 -11.79
C ASN A 123 -12.75 -12.91 -11.76
N VAL A 124 -12.10 -11.83 -11.34
CA VAL A 124 -12.65 -10.47 -11.36
C VAL A 124 -12.13 -9.76 -12.62
N SER A 125 -13.01 -9.16 -13.41
CA SER A 125 -12.59 -8.40 -14.59
C SER A 125 -11.79 -7.16 -14.21
N ARG A 126 -10.92 -6.68 -15.11
CA ARG A 126 -10.16 -5.43 -14.88
C ARG A 126 -11.08 -4.24 -14.57
N GLU A 127 -12.23 -4.16 -15.26
CA GLU A 127 -13.23 -3.11 -15.03
C GLU A 127 -13.85 -3.20 -13.64
N GLU A 128 -14.22 -4.40 -13.18
CA GLU A 128 -14.81 -4.59 -11.85
C GLU A 128 -13.76 -4.40 -10.74
N LYS A 129 -12.51 -4.82 -10.96
CA LYS A 129 -11.39 -4.52 -10.06
C LYS A 129 -11.23 -3.01 -9.90
N LEU A 130 -11.10 -2.29 -11.02
CA LEU A 130 -10.95 -0.83 -11.02
C LEU A 130 -12.15 -0.14 -10.36
N ARG A 131 -13.39 -0.59 -10.62
CA ARG A 131 -14.60 -0.04 -9.99
C ARG A 131 -14.57 -0.19 -8.47
N ARG A 132 -14.23 -1.39 -7.97
CA ARG A 132 -14.12 -1.66 -6.53
C ARG A 132 -13.01 -0.83 -5.88
N GLU A 133 -11.85 -0.75 -6.52
CA GLU A 133 -10.71 0.01 -6.02
C GLU A 133 -11.00 1.51 -6.00
N THR A 134 -11.66 2.04 -7.03
CA THR A 134 -12.11 3.44 -7.07
C THR A 134 -13.04 3.73 -5.90
N GLU A 135 -14.05 2.88 -5.66
CA GLU A 135 -14.97 3.03 -4.53
C GLU A 135 -14.25 2.95 -3.17
N ALA A 136 -13.23 2.11 -3.06
CA ALA A 136 -12.40 2.02 -1.87
C ALA A 136 -11.55 3.28 -1.65
N MET A 137 -10.90 3.79 -2.70
CA MET A 137 -10.13 5.03 -2.65
C MET A 137 -11.00 6.23 -2.27
N ASP A 138 -12.20 6.34 -2.83
CA ASP A 138 -13.16 7.39 -2.47
C ASP A 138 -13.49 7.37 -0.98
N ARG A 139 -13.72 6.18 -0.40
CA ARG A 139 -13.99 6.02 1.03
C ARG A 139 -12.78 6.39 1.88
N LEU A 140 -11.57 5.99 1.48
CA LEU A 140 -10.33 6.32 2.20
C LEU A 140 -10.06 7.83 2.18
N CYS A 141 -10.26 8.46 1.03
CA CYS A 141 -10.02 9.89 0.85
C CYS A 141 -11.00 10.78 1.63
N GLN A 142 -12.19 10.28 1.98
CA GLN A 142 -13.11 10.98 2.88
C GLN A 142 -12.59 11.10 4.32
N LEU A 143 -11.56 10.35 4.70
CA LEU A 143 -11.02 10.32 6.07
C LEU A 143 -9.90 11.36 6.30
N ILE A 144 -9.46 12.05 5.25
CA ILE A 144 -8.33 12.99 5.29
C ILE A 144 -8.71 14.34 4.67
N PRO A 145 -7.91 15.41 4.89
CA PRO A 145 -8.16 16.72 4.28
C PRO A 145 -8.21 16.65 2.75
N LYS A 146 -9.02 17.53 2.16
CA LYS A 146 -9.33 17.52 0.73
C LYS A 146 -8.08 17.61 -0.16
N GLU A 147 -7.16 18.49 0.18
CA GLU A 147 -5.94 18.72 -0.62
C GLU A 147 -5.04 17.47 -0.62
N ASN A 148 -4.95 16.77 0.52
CA ASN A 148 -4.22 15.50 0.62
C ASN A 148 -4.93 14.35 -0.12
N ALA A 149 -6.26 14.30 -0.03
CA ALA A 149 -7.08 13.34 -0.77
C ALA A 149 -6.90 13.49 -2.29
N GLU A 150 -6.88 14.73 -2.81
CA GLU A 150 -6.67 15.01 -4.22
C GLU A 150 -5.29 14.53 -4.71
N GLU A 151 -4.22 14.76 -3.93
CA GLU A 151 -2.88 14.26 -4.27
C GLU A 151 -2.84 12.72 -4.32
N ILE A 152 -3.42 12.05 -3.32
CA ILE A 152 -3.45 10.58 -3.26
C ILE A 152 -4.23 9.98 -4.43
N LEU A 153 -5.40 10.54 -4.75
CA LEU A 153 -6.21 10.07 -5.89
C LEU A 153 -5.47 10.27 -7.21
N LEU A 154 -4.81 11.41 -7.40
CA LEU A 154 -4.03 11.69 -8.60
C LEU A 154 -2.89 10.66 -8.78
N LEU A 155 -2.13 10.37 -7.72
CA LEU A 155 -1.05 9.39 -7.76
C LEU A 155 -1.57 7.98 -8.06
N TRP A 156 -2.67 7.58 -7.42
CA TRP A 156 -3.30 6.28 -7.65
C TRP A 156 -3.83 6.16 -9.09
N GLN A 157 -4.41 7.22 -9.64
CA GLN A 157 -4.87 7.27 -11.03
C GLN A 157 -3.69 7.18 -12.01
N GLU A 158 -2.63 7.95 -11.79
CA GLU A 158 -1.42 7.92 -12.63
C GLU A 158 -0.79 6.53 -12.69
N TYR A 159 -0.71 5.84 -11.54
CA TYR A 159 -0.27 4.44 -11.49
C TYR A 159 -1.18 3.55 -12.34
N ASN A 160 -2.51 3.65 -12.20
CA ASN A 160 -3.43 2.80 -12.98
C ASN A 160 -3.41 3.08 -14.49
N THR A 161 -3.21 4.34 -14.89
CA THR A 161 -3.15 4.76 -16.29
C THR A 161 -1.76 4.66 -16.89
N GLN A 162 -0.73 4.45 -16.06
CA GLN A 162 0.69 4.39 -16.46
C GLN A 162 1.10 5.62 -17.28
N SER A 163 0.61 6.81 -16.88
CA SER A 163 0.67 8.03 -17.70
C SER A 163 1.93 8.88 -17.48
N THR A 164 2.78 8.52 -16.51
CA THR A 164 4.00 9.26 -16.17
C THR A 164 5.21 8.32 -16.10
N PRO A 165 6.45 8.81 -16.30
CA PRO A 165 7.66 8.01 -16.10
C PRO A 165 7.73 7.37 -14.71
N GLU A 166 7.30 8.09 -13.68
CA GLU A 166 7.20 7.58 -12.31
C GLU A 166 6.22 6.41 -12.21
N ALA A 167 5.06 6.48 -12.87
CA ALA A 167 4.07 5.41 -12.86
C ALA A 167 4.57 4.14 -13.55
N VAL A 168 5.26 4.30 -14.68
CA VAL A 168 5.90 3.19 -15.39
C VAL A 168 6.97 2.54 -14.51
N LEU A 169 7.87 3.34 -13.94
CA LEU A 169 8.92 2.82 -13.06
C LEU A 169 8.34 2.18 -11.79
N CYS A 170 7.28 2.74 -11.22
CA CYS A 170 6.58 2.16 -10.08
C CYS A 170 6.01 0.78 -10.41
N LYS A 171 5.52 0.57 -11.64
CA LYS A 171 5.03 -0.73 -12.09
C LYS A 171 6.14 -1.74 -12.31
N ASP A 172 7.29 -1.28 -12.81
CA ASP A 172 8.49 -2.12 -12.90
C ASP A 172 8.99 -2.53 -11.52
N PHE A 173 8.93 -1.62 -10.53
CA PHE A 173 9.27 -1.93 -9.13
C PHE A 173 8.31 -2.94 -8.50
N ASP A 174 7.00 -2.81 -8.73
CA ASP A 174 5.97 -3.75 -8.28
C ASP A 174 6.26 -5.17 -8.81
N LYS A 175 6.50 -5.30 -10.13
CA LYS A 175 6.89 -6.57 -10.75
C LYS A 175 8.21 -7.10 -10.18
N PHE A 176 9.25 -6.27 -10.11
CA PHE A 176 10.57 -6.70 -9.66
C PHE A 176 10.57 -7.17 -8.20
N GLU A 177 9.90 -6.44 -7.32
CA GLU A 177 9.77 -6.81 -5.91
C GLU A 177 9.10 -8.19 -5.78
N MET A 178 8.00 -8.42 -6.51
CA MET A 178 7.30 -9.70 -6.55
C MET A 178 8.23 -10.85 -7.01
N LEU A 179 9.09 -10.62 -8.01
CA LEU A 179 10.05 -11.62 -8.48
C LEU A 179 11.13 -11.93 -7.44
N VAL A 180 11.64 -10.92 -6.74
CA VAL A 180 12.60 -11.11 -5.65
C VAL A 180 11.95 -11.90 -4.52
N GLN A 181 10.71 -11.56 -4.14
CA GLN A 181 9.97 -12.26 -3.11
C GLN A 181 9.67 -13.73 -3.49
N ALA A 182 9.33 -13.99 -4.75
CA ALA A 182 9.18 -15.36 -5.25
C ALA A 182 10.50 -16.14 -5.10
N PHE A 183 11.63 -15.55 -5.49
CA PHE A 183 12.94 -16.19 -5.34
C PHE A 183 13.30 -16.47 -3.86
N GLU A 184 13.01 -15.53 -2.95
CA GLU A 184 13.21 -15.70 -1.52
C GLU A 184 12.39 -16.89 -0.98
N TYR A 185 11.11 -16.99 -1.34
CA TYR A 185 10.25 -18.09 -0.92
C TYR A 185 10.68 -19.45 -1.50
N GLU A 186 11.11 -19.52 -2.76
CA GLU A 186 11.65 -20.77 -3.32
C GLU A 186 12.86 -21.28 -2.53
N LYS A 187 13.73 -20.34 -2.10
CA LYS A 187 14.91 -20.64 -1.29
C LYS A 187 14.52 -21.11 0.11
N GLU A 188 13.60 -20.43 0.78
CA GLU A 188 13.10 -20.81 2.11
C GLU A 188 12.44 -22.19 2.11
N MET A 189 11.63 -22.46 1.09
CA MET A 189 10.96 -23.75 0.93
C MET A 189 11.91 -24.89 0.52
N CYS A 190 13.16 -24.59 0.15
CA CYS A 190 14.08 -25.51 -0.52
C CYS A 190 13.45 -26.16 -1.77
N LYS A 191 12.62 -25.42 -2.53
CA LYS A 191 11.89 -25.90 -3.71
C LYS A 191 12.14 -24.97 -4.90
N PRO A 192 13.27 -25.14 -5.63
CA PRO A 192 13.58 -24.30 -6.78
C PRO A 192 12.51 -24.45 -7.88
N ASN A 193 12.19 -23.36 -8.57
CA ASN A 193 11.19 -23.27 -9.64
C ASN A 193 9.73 -23.56 -9.21
N LYS A 194 9.44 -23.64 -7.90
CA LYS A 194 8.08 -23.87 -7.40
C LYS A 194 7.13 -22.72 -7.71
N LEU A 195 7.66 -21.51 -7.87
CA LEU A 195 6.95 -20.26 -8.11
C LEU A 195 7.23 -19.74 -9.53
N SER A 196 7.56 -20.62 -10.49
CA SER A 196 7.92 -20.22 -11.87
C SER A 196 6.83 -19.39 -12.57
N GLU A 197 5.55 -19.59 -12.23
CA GLU A 197 4.45 -18.82 -12.80
C GLU A 197 4.60 -17.31 -12.57
N PHE A 198 5.18 -16.89 -11.44
CA PHE A 198 5.39 -15.48 -11.15
C PHE A 198 6.45 -14.88 -12.08
N PHE A 199 7.52 -15.63 -12.36
CA PHE A 199 8.55 -15.23 -13.32
C PHE A 199 8.01 -15.21 -14.74
N GLU A 200 7.29 -16.26 -15.14
CA GLU A 200 6.70 -16.38 -16.48
C GLU A 200 5.66 -15.28 -16.75
N SER A 201 4.88 -14.87 -15.74
CA SER A 201 3.87 -13.83 -15.87
C SER A 201 4.41 -12.44 -16.22
N THR A 202 5.70 -12.20 -16.00
CA THR A 202 6.35 -10.91 -16.32
C THR A 202 6.92 -10.85 -17.73
N LEU A 203 6.88 -11.95 -18.49
CA LEU A 203 7.43 -12.01 -19.85
C LEU A 203 6.46 -11.40 -20.86
N GLY A 204 6.86 -10.29 -21.49
CA GLY A 204 6.15 -9.70 -22.64
C GLY A 204 5.10 -8.64 -22.29
N GLU A 205 5.06 -8.17 -21.04
CA GLU A 205 4.19 -7.07 -20.57
C GLU A 205 4.95 -5.77 -20.28
#